data_AF-A0A1H3JK79-F1
#
_entry.id   AF-A0A1H3JK79-F1
#
_cell.length_a   1.000
_cell.length_b   1.000
_cell.length_c   1.000
_cell.angle_alpha   90.00
_cell.angle_beta   90.00
_cell.angle_gamma   90.00
#
_symmetry.space_group_name_H-M   'P 1'
#
loop_
_entity.id
_entity.type
_entity.pdbx_description
1 polymer ?
#
loop_
_entity_poly.entity_id
_entity_poly.type
_entity_poly.pdbx_seq_one_letter_code
_entity_poly.pdbx_strand_id
1 'polypeptide(L)'
;MPSVLQLDPQGPQRFGIEEEYFITDLDSRRMLAEPSIRVLQACREAIGEGFAHEMFQGQIEVASPVFEQGAQAAAYLGRVRRDLSRALARHELGLVCAGSHPLADWRAQRATPLGHFQELFAEYALVARRSVLCGLHVHAEIPPGIDRIAVMNEVLPWLPLLLALSVSSPIWQGADSGYLSYRQVACDEWPRMGIPEYLADEPAFQHYLRLMREAGAMAADANVWWCIRPSLGFPTLELRITDACPRLADSLTLAALYRVMVRHACLLRAPGRHLSPDDYWLLKENRAQARRWGPRGRFVAAAGAAPLSLARWLDQAQRTLGATARVLGEEGVFDRARRLLRGGTSAERQLRCFNAQAASRSEQARLMAVVDLLLEESAAGAGE
;
A
#
# COMPACT_ATOMS: atom_id res chain seq x y z
N MET A 1 -35.68 14.98 9.92
CA MET A 1 -34.44 15.37 9.22
C MET A 1 -33.34 15.42 10.27
N PRO A 2 -32.48 14.40 10.41
CA PRO A 2 -31.32 14.52 11.27
C PRO A 2 -30.46 15.65 10.70
N SER A 3 -30.12 16.61 11.55
CA SER A 3 -29.14 17.65 11.25
C SER A 3 -27.89 16.98 10.70
N VAL A 4 -27.55 17.21 9.42
CA VAL A 4 -26.24 16.83 8.87
C VAL A 4 -25.23 17.54 9.76
N LEU A 5 -24.52 16.80 10.60
CA LEU A 5 -23.41 17.35 11.38
C LEU A 5 -22.45 17.93 10.35
N GLN A 6 -22.39 19.25 10.31
CA GLN A 6 -21.48 19.95 9.40
C GLN A 6 -20.07 19.60 9.87
N LEU A 7 -19.35 18.83 9.06
CA LEU A 7 -17.98 18.44 9.35
C LEU A 7 -17.18 19.70 9.66
N ASP A 8 -16.61 19.79 10.86
CA ASP A 8 -15.73 20.92 11.22
C ASP A 8 -14.61 20.96 10.19
N PRO A 9 -14.51 22.01 9.34
CA PRO A 9 -13.49 22.08 8.32
C PRO A 9 -12.07 22.06 8.88
N GLN A 10 -11.89 22.47 10.13
CA GLN A 10 -10.60 22.50 10.85
C GLN A 10 -10.31 21.25 11.69
N GLY A 11 -11.27 20.33 11.80
CA GLY A 11 -11.12 19.10 12.57
C GLY A 11 -10.03 18.16 12.00
N PRO A 12 -9.46 17.27 12.83
CA PRO A 12 -8.44 16.33 12.37
C PRO A 12 -9.02 15.31 11.38
N GLN A 13 -8.18 14.78 10.52
CA GLN A 13 -8.47 13.59 9.74
C GLN A 13 -7.79 12.40 10.42
N ARG A 14 -8.55 11.63 11.20
CA ARG A 14 -8.05 10.44 11.91
C ARG A 14 -7.69 9.34 10.90
N PHE A 15 -6.60 8.63 11.17
CA PHE A 15 -6.09 7.61 10.25
C PHE A 15 -5.27 6.52 10.97
N GLY A 16 -5.12 5.37 10.33
CA GLY A 16 -4.24 4.27 10.73
C GLY A 16 -3.40 3.78 9.55
N ILE A 17 -2.28 3.13 9.82
CA ILE A 17 -1.37 2.59 8.81
C ILE A 17 -1.08 1.12 9.13
N GLU A 18 -1.10 0.29 8.10
CA GLU A 18 -0.58 -1.08 8.15
C GLU A 18 0.65 -1.18 7.25
N GLU A 19 1.77 -1.67 7.78
CA GLU A 19 2.97 -2.00 7.01
C GLU A 19 3.25 -3.50 7.08
N GLU A 20 3.41 -4.12 5.91
CA GLU A 20 3.76 -5.53 5.78
C GLU A 20 5.25 -5.70 5.49
N TYR A 21 5.86 -6.76 6.03
CA TYR A 21 7.30 -7.00 5.94
C TYR A 21 7.64 -8.45 5.69
N PHE A 22 8.72 -8.69 4.95
CA PHE A 22 9.36 -9.99 4.85
C PHE A 22 10.45 -10.15 5.91
N ILE A 23 10.46 -11.29 6.58
CA ILE A 23 11.56 -11.72 7.45
C ILE A 23 12.63 -12.37 6.56
N THR A 24 13.83 -11.79 6.58
CA THR A 24 14.92 -12.14 5.66
C THR A 24 16.11 -12.66 6.44
N ASP A 25 16.68 -13.77 5.99
CA ASP A 25 17.93 -14.33 6.51
C ASP A 25 19.13 -13.46 6.09
N LEU A 26 19.95 -13.01 7.05
CA LEU A 26 21.04 -12.08 6.76
C LEU A 26 22.24 -12.74 6.10
N ASP A 27 22.37 -14.08 6.10
CA ASP A 27 23.44 -14.77 5.40
C ASP A 27 23.09 -14.96 3.92
N SER A 28 22.01 -15.69 3.65
CA SER A 28 21.56 -16.04 2.30
C SER A 28 20.81 -14.91 1.57
N ARG A 29 20.35 -13.87 2.29
CA ARG A 29 19.47 -12.79 1.80
C ARG A 29 18.14 -13.32 1.25
N ARG A 30 17.69 -14.49 1.70
CA ARG A 30 16.41 -15.08 1.29
C ARG A 30 15.34 -14.81 2.34
N MET A 31 14.09 -14.70 1.88
CA MET A 31 12.94 -14.71 2.77
C MET A 31 12.86 -16.06 3.49
N LEU A 32 12.62 -16.03 4.80
CA LEU A 32 12.36 -17.24 5.58
C LEU A 32 11.00 -17.83 5.25
N ALA A 33 10.96 -19.14 4.98
CA ALA A 33 9.69 -19.85 4.77
C ALA A 33 8.94 -20.14 6.09
N GLU A 34 9.69 -20.45 7.14
CA GLU A 34 9.18 -20.94 8.43
C GLU A 34 10.01 -20.34 9.57
N PRO A 35 9.76 -19.07 9.97
CA PRO A 35 10.42 -18.48 11.14
C PRO A 35 10.12 -19.27 12.41
N SER A 36 11.11 -19.41 13.29
CA SER A 36 10.89 -20.09 14.56
C SER A 36 9.87 -19.35 15.45
N ILE A 37 9.20 -20.07 16.34
CA ILE A 37 8.28 -19.49 17.34
C ILE A 37 8.98 -18.38 18.14
N ARG A 38 10.26 -18.56 18.48
CA ARG A 38 11.07 -17.57 19.20
C ARG A 38 11.23 -16.27 18.41
N VAL A 39 11.44 -16.36 17.10
CA VAL A 39 11.53 -15.19 16.21
C VAL A 39 10.19 -14.46 16.16
N LEU A 40 9.09 -15.18 15.95
CA LEU A 40 7.75 -14.57 15.91
C LEU A 40 7.37 -13.93 17.25
N GLN A 41 7.75 -14.55 18.37
CA GLN A 41 7.57 -13.97 19.70
C GLN A 41 8.39 -12.70 19.88
N ALA A 42 9.65 -12.68 19.45
CA ALA A 42 10.49 -11.48 19.50
C ALA A 42 9.90 -10.33 18.66
N CYS A 43 9.33 -10.63 17.49
CA CYS A 43 8.60 -9.63 16.69
C CYS A 43 7.36 -9.11 17.42
N ARG A 44 6.57 -10.00 18.03
CA ARG A 44 5.38 -9.62 18.82
C ARG A 44 5.74 -8.73 20.00
N GLU A 45 6.81 -9.05 20.73
CA GLU A 45 7.30 -8.24 21.85
C GLU A 45 7.81 -6.87 21.39
N ALA A 46 8.45 -6.79 20.22
CA ALA A 46 8.95 -5.53 19.65
C ALA A 46 7.83 -4.61 19.15
N ILE A 47 6.75 -5.17 18.57
CA ILE A 47 5.63 -4.39 18.02
C ILE A 47 4.57 -4.08 19.10
N GLY A 48 4.28 -5.03 19.99
CA GLY A 48 3.20 -4.95 20.97
C GLY A 48 1.82 -5.29 20.35
N GLU A 49 0.79 -4.52 20.71
CA GLU A 49 -0.60 -4.75 20.29
C GLU A 49 -0.81 -4.63 18.77
N GLY A 50 0.10 -3.93 18.07
CA GLY A 50 0.05 -3.78 16.61
C GLY A 50 0.56 -5.01 15.84
N PHE A 51 1.01 -6.08 16.51
CA PHE A 51 1.50 -7.27 15.82
C PHE A 51 0.35 -8.07 15.21
N ALA A 52 0.40 -8.30 13.91
CA ALA A 52 -0.48 -9.22 13.21
C ALA A 52 0.33 -10.25 12.40
N HIS A 53 -0.26 -11.42 12.24
CA HIS A 53 0.23 -12.41 11.29
C HIS A 53 -0.26 -12.05 9.90
N GLU A 54 0.59 -12.26 8.90
CA GLU A 54 0.23 -12.17 7.50
C GLU A 54 0.03 -13.57 6.89
N MET A 55 -0.45 -13.64 5.66
CA MET A 55 -0.80 -14.85 4.91
C MET A 55 0.32 -15.90 4.84
N PHE A 56 1.58 -15.46 4.83
CA PHE A 56 2.75 -16.35 4.89
C PHE A 56 3.51 -16.19 6.20
N GLN A 57 4.06 -17.30 6.72
CA GLN A 57 4.76 -17.31 8.02
C GLN A 57 5.99 -16.41 8.03
N GLY A 58 6.67 -16.31 6.89
CA GLY A 58 7.81 -15.41 6.67
C GLY A 58 7.45 -13.93 6.61
N GLN A 59 6.18 -13.57 6.78
CA GLN A 59 5.69 -12.20 6.77
C GLN A 59 5.08 -11.83 8.13
N ILE A 60 5.21 -10.55 8.45
CA ILE A 60 4.53 -9.92 9.58
C ILE A 60 3.87 -8.63 9.12
N GLU A 61 2.76 -8.31 9.76
CA GLU A 61 2.05 -7.05 9.57
C GLU A 61 2.14 -6.23 10.86
N VAL A 62 2.36 -4.93 10.70
CA VAL A 62 2.28 -3.94 11.77
C VAL A 62 1.05 -3.08 11.54
N ALA A 63 0.01 -3.29 12.36
CA ALA A 63 -1.13 -2.39 12.44
C ALA A 63 -0.85 -1.27 13.46
N SER A 64 -1.00 -0.02 13.04
CA SER A 64 -0.81 1.13 13.92
C SER A 64 -2.03 1.39 14.81
N PRO A 65 -1.88 2.11 15.94
CA PRO A 65 -3.02 2.77 16.56
C PRO A 65 -3.58 3.87 15.64
N VAL A 66 -4.71 4.46 16.04
CA VAL A 66 -5.30 5.60 15.34
C VAL A 66 -4.55 6.88 15.66
N PHE A 67 -4.17 7.62 14.62
CA PHE A 67 -3.46 8.90 14.69
C PHE A 67 -4.34 10.06 14.28
N GLU A 68 -4.04 11.25 14.80
CA GLU A 68 -4.60 12.53 14.36
C GLU A 68 -3.57 13.35 13.56
N GLN A 69 -2.28 13.12 13.79
CA GLN A 69 -1.19 13.89 13.22
C GLN A 69 -0.11 12.99 12.60
N GLY A 70 0.48 13.43 11.49
CA GLY A 70 1.57 12.71 10.81
C GLY A 70 2.79 12.46 11.70
N ALA A 71 3.08 13.36 12.65
CA ALA A 71 4.17 13.20 13.61
C ALA A 71 4.00 11.97 14.53
N GLN A 72 2.76 11.63 14.91
CA GLN A 72 2.46 10.44 15.70
C GLN A 72 2.75 9.17 14.91
N ALA A 73 2.34 9.14 13.64
CA ALA A 73 2.63 8.04 12.72
C ALA A 73 4.14 7.87 12.51
N ALA A 74 4.87 8.97 12.28
CA ALA A 74 6.33 8.94 12.10
C ALA A 74 7.07 8.41 13.33
N ALA A 75 6.68 8.86 14.52
CA ALA A 75 7.26 8.40 15.78
C ALA A 75 6.95 6.91 16.04
N TYR A 76 5.71 6.48 15.79
CA TYR A 76 5.28 5.10 15.99
C TYR A 76 6.00 4.14 15.03
N LEU A 77 5.86 4.36 13.71
CA LEU A 77 6.44 3.47 12.71
C LEU A 77 7.97 3.48 12.76
N GLY A 78 8.59 4.64 13.01
CA GLY A 78 10.03 4.73 13.20
C GLY A 78 10.51 3.94 14.42
N ARG A 79 9.76 3.95 15.53
CA ARG A 79 10.07 3.11 16.69
C ARG A 79 9.90 1.63 16.37
N VAL A 80 8.75 1.24 15.79
CA VAL A 80 8.45 -0.16 15.48
C VAL A 80 9.50 -0.76 14.53
N ARG A 81 9.85 -0.06 13.44
CA ARG A 81 10.90 -0.52 12.51
C ARG A 81 12.23 -0.73 13.23
N ARG A 82 12.68 0.24 14.06
CA ARG A 82 13.93 0.10 14.82
C ARG A 82 13.90 -1.08 15.79
N ASP A 83 12.81 -1.25 16.54
CA ASP A 83 12.71 -2.29 17.56
C ASP A 83 12.60 -3.68 16.92
N LEU A 84 11.87 -3.80 15.81
CA LEU A 84 11.86 -5.01 14.97
C LEU A 84 13.23 -5.36 14.42
N SER A 85 13.94 -4.41 13.82
CA SER A 85 15.29 -4.64 13.29
C SER A 85 16.24 -5.12 14.39
N ARG A 86 16.18 -4.53 15.59
CA ARG A 86 16.98 -4.97 16.75
C ARG A 86 16.60 -6.37 17.23
N ALA A 87 15.31 -6.70 17.26
CA ALA A 87 14.83 -8.00 17.68
C ALA A 87 15.30 -9.09 16.71
N LEU A 88 15.10 -8.87 15.41
CA LEU A 88 15.50 -9.81 14.34
C LEU A 88 17.02 -9.99 14.24
N ALA A 89 17.81 -8.93 14.43
CA ALA A 89 19.27 -9.00 14.36
C ALA A 89 19.88 -9.98 15.39
N ARG A 90 19.23 -10.21 16.54
CA ARG A 90 19.64 -11.20 17.55
C ARG A 90 19.52 -12.65 17.07
N HIS A 91 18.84 -12.85 15.94
CA HIS A 91 18.59 -14.13 15.30
C HIS A 91 19.27 -14.22 13.93
N GLU A 92 20.16 -13.28 13.58
CA GLU A 92 20.79 -13.19 12.26
C GLU A 92 19.75 -12.96 11.13
N LEU A 93 18.65 -12.28 11.47
CA LEU A 93 17.56 -11.94 10.56
C LEU A 93 17.42 -10.42 10.40
N GLY A 94 16.80 -10.02 9.30
CA GLY A 94 16.48 -8.64 8.97
C GLY A 94 15.06 -8.51 8.42
N LEU A 95 14.69 -7.26 8.13
CA LEU A 95 13.35 -6.86 7.69
C LEU A 95 13.43 -6.23 6.31
N VAL A 96 12.63 -6.71 5.36
CA VAL A 96 12.47 -6.09 4.04
C VAL A 96 11.05 -5.59 3.87
N CYS A 97 10.88 -4.28 3.69
CA CYS A 97 9.60 -3.62 3.40
C CYS A 97 9.54 -3.24 1.92
N ALA A 98 9.05 -4.12 1.05
CA ALA A 98 8.96 -3.86 -0.39
C ALA A 98 7.81 -4.66 -1.01
N GLY A 99 7.27 -4.25 -2.15
CA GLY A 99 6.11 -4.94 -2.75
C GLY A 99 6.37 -6.40 -3.10
N SER A 100 7.62 -6.76 -3.37
CA SER A 100 8.12 -8.13 -3.52
C SER A 100 9.50 -8.25 -2.90
N HIS A 101 9.85 -9.45 -2.46
CA HIS A 101 11.20 -9.78 -2.02
C HIS A 101 12.03 -10.28 -3.22
N PRO A 102 13.18 -9.65 -3.58
CA PRO A 102 13.95 -9.99 -4.79
C PRO A 102 14.36 -11.47 -4.88
N LEU A 103 14.67 -12.10 -3.75
CA LEU A 103 15.16 -13.48 -3.63
C LEU A 103 14.14 -14.46 -3.01
N ALA A 104 12.87 -14.10 -2.87
CA ALA A 104 11.87 -15.05 -2.37
C ALA A 104 11.53 -16.10 -3.43
N ASP A 105 11.44 -17.36 -3.00
CA ASP A 105 10.84 -18.43 -3.79
C ASP A 105 9.47 -18.75 -3.20
N TRP A 106 8.41 -18.36 -3.91
CA TRP A 106 7.02 -18.58 -3.49
C TRP A 106 6.70 -20.07 -3.28
N ARG A 107 7.41 -20.99 -3.93
CA ARG A 107 7.20 -22.44 -3.78
C ARG A 107 7.67 -22.96 -2.43
N ALA A 108 8.65 -22.29 -1.83
CA ALA A 108 9.19 -22.63 -0.52
C ALA A 108 8.36 -22.03 0.61
N GLN A 109 7.58 -20.97 0.37
CA GLN A 109 6.87 -20.25 1.43
C GLN A 109 5.70 -21.08 1.97
N ARG A 110 5.44 -20.95 3.28
CA ARG A 110 4.35 -21.62 3.98
C ARG A 110 3.24 -20.66 4.35
N ALA A 111 2.01 -21.10 4.18
CA ALA A 111 0.85 -20.41 4.72
C ALA A 111 0.96 -20.34 6.26
N THR A 112 0.56 -19.21 6.81
CA THR A 112 0.38 -19.09 8.25
C THR A 112 -0.71 -20.06 8.72
N PRO A 113 -0.49 -20.83 9.81
CA PRO A 113 -1.41 -21.89 10.24
C PRO A 113 -2.62 -21.32 11.02
N LEU A 114 -3.31 -20.35 10.42
CA LEU A 114 -4.58 -19.79 10.90
C LEU A 114 -5.68 -20.14 9.91
N GLY A 115 -6.89 -20.43 10.43
CA GLY A 115 -8.00 -20.99 9.64
C GLY A 115 -8.31 -20.20 8.37
N HIS A 116 -8.49 -18.88 8.50
CA HIS A 116 -8.80 -18.02 7.35
C HIS A 116 -7.72 -18.07 6.26
N PHE A 117 -6.44 -18.11 6.60
CA PHE A 117 -5.37 -18.20 5.60
C PHE A 117 -5.37 -19.59 4.94
N GLN A 118 -5.58 -20.67 5.70
CA GLN A 118 -5.65 -22.01 5.14
C GLN A 118 -6.81 -22.18 4.16
N GLU A 119 -7.96 -21.57 4.47
CA GLU A 119 -9.13 -21.52 3.58
C GLU A 119 -8.78 -20.84 2.25
N LEU A 120 -8.10 -19.68 2.28
CA LEU A 120 -7.66 -18.99 1.06
C LEU A 120 -6.72 -19.86 0.20
N PHE A 121 -5.78 -20.57 0.83
CA PHE A 121 -4.88 -21.47 0.10
C PHE A 121 -5.60 -22.69 -0.49
N ALA A 122 -6.61 -23.21 0.20
CA ALA A 122 -7.41 -24.31 -0.29
C ALA A 122 -8.30 -23.87 -1.47
N GLU A 123 -8.91 -22.70 -1.37
CA GLU A 123 -9.85 -22.18 -2.37
C GLU A 123 -9.14 -21.66 -3.63
N TYR A 124 -8.08 -20.86 -3.48
CA TYR A 124 -7.42 -20.17 -4.60
C TYR A 124 -6.11 -20.83 -5.05
N ALA A 125 -5.67 -21.88 -4.35
CA ALA A 125 -4.56 -22.75 -4.74
C ALA A 125 -3.29 -21.99 -5.17
N LEU A 126 -2.93 -22.04 -6.46
CA LEU A 126 -1.71 -21.42 -6.98
C LEU A 126 -1.73 -19.89 -6.89
N VAL A 127 -2.91 -19.26 -7.00
CA VAL A 127 -3.05 -17.80 -6.88
C VAL A 127 -2.64 -17.36 -5.48
N ALA A 128 -3.16 -18.04 -4.44
CA ALA A 128 -2.76 -17.78 -3.06
C ALA A 128 -1.25 -18.05 -2.84
N ARG A 129 -0.73 -19.19 -3.30
CA ARG A 129 0.68 -19.55 -3.14
C ARG A 129 1.66 -18.57 -3.79
N ARG A 130 1.27 -17.93 -4.91
CA ARG A 130 2.11 -16.96 -5.62
C ARG A 130 2.06 -15.56 -5.02
N SER A 131 1.18 -15.31 -4.05
CA SER A 131 0.90 -13.97 -3.54
C SER A 131 1.81 -13.51 -2.39
N VAL A 132 3.10 -13.84 -2.50
CA VAL A 132 4.16 -13.42 -1.56
C VAL A 132 4.49 -11.94 -1.79
N LEU A 133 3.64 -11.07 -1.26
CA LEU A 133 3.58 -9.64 -1.57
C LEU A 133 3.44 -8.84 -0.28
N CYS A 134 4.04 -7.65 -0.21
CA CYS A 134 3.80 -6.72 0.89
C CYS A 134 3.13 -5.40 0.43
N GLY A 135 2.10 -4.96 1.13
CA GLY A 135 1.43 -3.68 0.95
C GLY A 135 1.80 -2.62 1.97
N LEU A 136 1.45 -1.37 1.62
CA LEU A 136 1.19 -0.32 2.58
C LEU A 136 -0.32 -0.07 2.56
N HIS A 137 -1.00 -0.23 3.68
CA HIS A 137 -2.42 0.13 3.79
C HIS A 137 -2.61 1.36 4.67
N VAL A 138 -3.58 2.19 4.31
CA VAL A 138 -3.89 3.41 5.04
C VAL A 138 -5.38 3.51 5.24
N HIS A 139 -5.81 3.50 6.49
CA HIS A 139 -7.20 3.75 6.87
C HIS A 139 -7.39 5.25 7.10
N ALA A 140 -8.39 5.86 6.47
CA ALA A 140 -8.80 7.23 6.76
C ALA A 140 -10.26 7.24 7.24
N GLU A 141 -10.51 7.81 8.41
CA GLU A 141 -11.84 7.85 9.02
C GLU A 141 -12.83 8.67 8.18
N ILE A 142 -14.02 8.13 7.97
CA ILE A 142 -15.12 8.84 7.32
C ILE A 142 -16.10 9.29 8.41
N PRO A 143 -16.33 10.61 8.56
CA PRO A 143 -17.26 11.14 9.55
C PRO A 143 -18.68 10.56 9.40
N PRO A 144 -19.42 10.38 10.52
CA PRO A 144 -20.81 9.96 10.46
C PRO A 144 -21.66 10.86 9.56
N GLY A 145 -22.52 10.24 8.75
CA GLY A 145 -23.42 10.95 7.83
C GLY A 145 -22.81 11.30 6.47
N ILE A 146 -21.53 10.98 6.23
CA ILE A 146 -20.90 11.06 4.90
C ILE A 146 -20.90 9.67 4.26
N ASP A 147 -21.38 9.60 3.02
CA ASP A 147 -21.37 8.36 2.24
C ASP A 147 -19.94 7.97 1.84
N ARG A 148 -19.50 6.78 2.26
CA ARG A 148 -18.13 6.30 2.01
C ARG A 148 -17.87 5.95 0.55
N ILE A 149 -18.89 5.52 -0.19
CA ILE A 149 -18.80 5.22 -1.62
C ILE A 149 -18.70 6.52 -2.41
N ALA A 150 -19.45 7.56 -2.04
CA ALA A 150 -19.33 8.87 -2.66
C ALA A 150 -17.91 9.46 -2.46
N VAL A 151 -17.35 9.35 -1.25
CA VAL A 151 -15.96 9.74 -0.95
C VAL A 151 -14.97 8.88 -1.74
N MET A 152 -15.19 7.56 -1.79
CA MET A 152 -14.36 6.65 -2.58
C MET A 152 -14.34 7.05 -4.05
N ASN A 153 -15.49 7.35 -4.65
CA ASN A 153 -15.62 7.75 -6.04
C ASN A 153 -14.87 9.06 -6.35
N GLU A 154 -14.80 10.00 -5.41
CA GLU A 154 -13.98 11.22 -5.54
C GLU A 154 -12.48 10.92 -5.50
N VAL A 155 -12.06 10.01 -4.61
CA VAL A 155 -10.64 9.69 -4.38
C VAL A 155 -10.09 8.74 -5.45
N LEU A 156 -10.95 7.87 -6.00
CA LEU A 156 -10.58 6.75 -6.86
C LEU A 156 -9.69 7.16 -8.06
N PRO A 157 -9.98 8.24 -8.82
CA PRO A 157 -9.14 8.66 -9.94
C PRO A 157 -7.70 9.04 -9.58
N TRP A 158 -7.43 9.36 -8.31
CA TRP A 158 -6.11 9.75 -7.82
C TRP A 158 -5.22 8.57 -7.43
N LEU A 159 -5.78 7.37 -7.25
CA LEU A 159 -5.03 6.21 -6.75
C LEU A 159 -3.84 5.79 -7.62
N PRO A 160 -3.89 5.87 -8.96
CA PRO A 160 -2.72 5.56 -9.78
C PRO A 160 -1.52 6.48 -9.53
N LEU A 161 -1.74 7.72 -9.07
CA LEU A 161 -0.67 8.62 -8.66
C LEU A 161 0.06 8.06 -7.43
N LEU A 162 -0.68 7.58 -6.43
CA LEU A 162 -0.11 6.96 -5.23
C LEU A 162 0.66 5.68 -5.59
N LEU A 163 0.07 4.83 -6.44
CA LEU A 163 0.73 3.62 -6.94
C LEU A 163 2.05 3.95 -7.65
N ALA A 164 2.03 4.93 -8.56
CA ALA A 164 3.21 5.31 -9.34
C ALA A 164 4.36 5.85 -8.46
N LEU A 165 4.05 6.45 -7.31
CA LEU A 165 5.04 6.86 -6.31
C LEU A 165 5.52 5.69 -5.43
N SER A 166 4.64 4.74 -5.12
CA SER A 166 4.94 3.63 -4.21
C SER A 166 5.71 2.46 -4.82
N VAL A 167 5.79 2.38 -6.16
CA VAL A 167 6.34 1.20 -6.86
C VAL A 167 7.67 0.71 -6.26
N SER A 168 7.69 -0.55 -5.80
CA SER A 168 8.81 -1.12 -5.06
C SER A 168 9.04 -2.61 -5.30
N SER A 169 8.44 -3.18 -6.34
CA SER A 169 8.54 -4.62 -6.65
C SER A 169 8.92 -4.88 -8.11
N PRO A 170 10.10 -4.42 -8.59
CA PRO A 170 10.51 -4.64 -9.96
C PRO A 170 11.07 -6.05 -10.21
N ILE A 171 11.63 -6.68 -9.17
CA ILE A 171 12.25 -8.00 -9.26
C ILE A 171 11.29 -9.04 -8.69
N TRP A 172 11.02 -10.08 -9.47
CA TRP A 172 10.16 -11.20 -9.10
C TRP A 172 10.84 -12.53 -9.41
N GLN A 173 10.90 -13.45 -8.44
CA GLN A 173 11.62 -14.72 -8.58
C GLN A 173 13.07 -14.55 -9.09
N GLY A 174 13.78 -13.53 -8.58
CA GLY A 174 15.17 -13.28 -8.93
C GLY A 174 15.40 -12.62 -10.30
N ALA A 175 14.36 -12.24 -11.03
CA ALA A 175 14.50 -11.60 -12.35
C ALA A 175 13.79 -10.24 -12.41
N ASP A 176 14.30 -9.33 -13.24
CA ASP A 176 13.55 -8.13 -13.63
C ASP A 176 12.25 -8.56 -14.31
N SER A 177 11.13 -8.26 -13.68
CA SER A 177 9.80 -8.64 -14.17
C SER A 177 9.35 -7.81 -15.36
N GLY A 178 10.05 -6.72 -15.66
CA GLY A 178 9.59 -5.70 -16.57
C GLY A 178 8.42 -4.89 -16.02
N TYR A 179 8.06 -4.95 -14.75
CA TYR A 179 7.12 -4.03 -14.10
C TYR A 179 7.85 -3.27 -12.99
N LEU A 180 7.33 -2.11 -12.56
CA LEU A 180 7.86 -1.44 -11.36
C LEU A 180 7.06 -1.83 -10.11
N SER A 181 5.78 -2.17 -10.28
CA SER A 181 4.96 -2.87 -9.29
C SER A 181 4.46 -4.20 -9.85
N TYR A 182 5.29 -5.24 -9.77
CA TYR A 182 4.83 -6.62 -9.98
C TYR A 182 3.81 -7.07 -8.94
N ARG A 183 3.79 -6.51 -7.72
CA ARG A 183 2.72 -6.76 -6.72
C ARG A 183 1.35 -6.55 -7.32
N GLN A 184 1.12 -5.41 -7.99
CA GLN A 184 -0.15 -5.14 -8.65
C GLN A 184 -0.45 -6.04 -9.85
N VAL A 185 0.54 -6.71 -10.42
CA VAL A 185 0.32 -7.74 -11.47
C VAL A 185 -0.12 -9.05 -10.82
N ALA A 186 0.58 -9.50 -9.77
CA ALA A 186 0.21 -10.71 -9.04
C ALA A 186 -1.16 -10.58 -8.34
N CYS A 187 -1.50 -9.40 -7.82
CA CYS A 187 -2.83 -9.10 -7.27
C CYS A 187 -3.97 -9.30 -8.29
N ASP A 188 -3.73 -9.08 -9.59
CA ASP A 188 -4.77 -9.26 -10.62
C ASP A 188 -5.10 -10.75 -10.88
N GLU A 189 -4.29 -11.70 -10.39
CA GLU A 189 -4.63 -13.12 -10.45
C GLU A 189 -5.77 -13.47 -9.47
N TRP A 190 -6.03 -12.64 -8.45
CA TRP A 190 -7.11 -12.87 -7.49
C TRP A 190 -8.47 -12.46 -8.06
N PRO A 191 -9.52 -13.27 -7.85
CA PRO A 191 -10.85 -12.87 -8.26
C PRO A 191 -11.32 -11.70 -7.41
N ARG A 192 -11.94 -10.71 -8.07
CA ARG A 192 -12.53 -9.52 -7.42
C ARG A 192 -11.52 -8.63 -6.68
N MET A 193 -10.21 -8.86 -6.85
CA MET A 193 -9.16 -7.95 -6.38
C MET A 193 -8.89 -6.87 -7.43
N GLY A 194 -8.53 -5.66 -7.00
CA GLY A 194 -8.21 -4.56 -7.91
C GLY A 194 -9.19 -3.40 -7.82
N ILE A 195 -9.54 -2.77 -8.94
CA ILE A 195 -10.35 -1.54 -8.92
C ILE A 195 -11.79 -1.87 -8.46
N PRO A 196 -12.36 -1.13 -7.48
CA PRO A 196 -13.75 -1.30 -7.02
C PRO A 196 -14.76 -1.25 -8.13
N GLU A 197 -15.83 -2.04 -8.08
CA GLU A 197 -16.96 -1.88 -8.99
C GLU A 197 -17.52 -0.46 -8.97
N TYR A 198 -18.07 -0.01 -10.11
CA TYR A 198 -18.73 1.29 -10.17
C TYR A 198 -20.06 1.24 -9.39
N LEU A 199 -20.08 1.89 -8.22
CA LEU A 199 -21.23 1.94 -7.31
C LEU A 199 -21.57 3.41 -7.01
N ALA A 200 -22.86 3.73 -6.98
CA ALA A 200 -23.32 5.11 -6.78
C ALA A 200 -23.18 5.58 -5.33
N ASP A 201 -23.48 4.71 -4.37
CA ASP A 201 -23.67 5.05 -2.96
C ASP A 201 -23.53 3.83 -2.03
N GLU A 202 -23.58 4.06 -0.71
CA GLU A 202 -23.51 3.01 0.30
C GLU A 202 -24.64 1.96 0.16
N PRO A 203 -25.92 2.30 -0.12
CA PRO A 203 -26.95 1.29 -0.45
C PRO A 203 -26.58 0.35 -1.61
N ALA A 204 -26.00 0.86 -2.70
CA ALA A 204 -25.52 0.04 -3.81
C ALA A 204 -24.39 -0.90 -3.38
N PHE A 205 -23.48 -0.43 -2.53
CA PHE A 205 -22.44 -1.27 -1.93
C PHE A 205 -23.00 -2.36 -1.03
N GLN A 206 -23.97 -2.03 -0.17
CA GLN A 206 -24.63 -3.04 0.66
C GLN A 206 -25.38 -4.08 -0.19
N HIS A 207 -25.98 -3.66 -1.31
CA HIS A 207 -26.58 -4.58 -2.27
C HIS A 207 -25.53 -5.49 -2.93
N TYR A 208 -24.41 -4.94 -3.38
CA TYR A 208 -23.28 -5.70 -3.92
C TYR A 208 -22.81 -6.78 -2.94
N LEU A 209 -22.57 -6.41 -1.67
CA LEU A 209 -22.14 -7.37 -0.64
C LEU A 209 -23.16 -8.48 -0.41
N ARG A 210 -24.46 -8.15 -0.36
CA ARG A 210 -25.53 -9.17 -0.22
C ARG A 210 -25.51 -10.13 -1.39
N LEU A 211 -25.46 -9.62 -2.62
CA LEU A 211 -25.45 -10.44 -3.83
C LEU A 211 -24.24 -11.38 -3.87
N MET A 212 -23.03 -10.88 -3.53
CA MET A 212 -21.82 -11.71 -3.53
C MET A 212 -21.87 -12.81 -2.45
N ARG A 213 -22.47 -12.53 -1.28
CA ARG A 213 -22.67 -13.51 -0.22
C ARG A 213 -23.73 -14.55 -0.59
N GLU A 214 -24.85 -14.13 -1.15
CA GLU A 214 -25.93 -15.02 -1.62
C GLU A 214 -25.44 -15.96 -2.73
N ALA A 215 -24.53 -15.48 -3.58
CA ALA A 215 -23.86 -16.30 -4.60
C ALA A 215 -22.77 -17.24 -4.06
N GLY A 216 -22.45 -17.18 -2.76
CA GLY A 216 -21.36 -17.96 -2.15
C GLY A 216 -19.96 -17.49 -2.57
N ALA A 217 -19.83 -16.31 -3.18
CA ALA A 217 -18.56 -15.78 -3.67
C ALA A 217 -17.76 -15.02 -2.58
N MET A 218 -18.39 -14.72 -1.45
CA MET A 218 -17.78 -14.05 -0.30
C MET A 218 -18.35 -14.59 1.01
N ALA A 219 -17.49 -14.82 2.01
CA ALA A 219 -17.93 -15.10 3.37
C ALA A 219 -18.67 -13.90 4.00
N ALA A 220 -19.43 -14.14 5.06
CA ALA A 220 -20.28 -13.11 5.67
C ALA A 220 -19.47 -11.91 6.23
N ASP A 221 -18.32 -12.19 6.82
CA ASP A 221 -17.39 -11.26 7.45
C ASP A 221 -16.20 -10.86 6.54
N ALA A 222 -16.10 -11.44 5.34
CA ALA A 222 -15.03 -11.11 4.41
C ALA A 222 -15.16 -9.68 3.87
N ASN A 223 -14.06 -8.92 3.97
CA ASN A 223 -13.91 -7.65 3.26
C ASN A 223 -13.68 -7.90 1.76
N VAL A 224 -14.07 -6.93 0.93
CA VAL A 224 -13.71 -6.91 -0.50
C VAL A 224 -12.21 -6.69 -0.69
N TRP A 225 -11.61 -7.25 -1.74
CA TRP A 225 -10.17 -7.11 -2.03
C TRP A 225 -9.85 -5.96 -2.97
N TRP A 226 -10.63 -4.89 -2.90
CA TRP A 226 -10.42 -3.75 -3.76
C TRP A 226 -9.19 -2.92 -3.36
N CYS A 227 -8.64 -2.18 -4.32
CA CYS A 227 -7.46 -1.33 -4.18
C CYS A 227 -7.73 -0.08 -3.32
N ILE A 228 -9.01 0.22 -3.09
CA ILE A 228 -9.55 1.07 -2.03
C ILE A 228 -10.89 0.47 -1.60
N ARG A 229 -11.25 0.48 -0.32
CA ARG A 229 -12.52 -0.09 0.13
C ARG A 229 -13.09 0.59 1.37
N PRO A 230 -14.43 0.64 1.54
CA PRO A 230 -15.01 0.85 2.85
C PRO A 230 -14.66 -0.33 3.76
N SER A 231 -14.07 -0.07 4.92
CA SER A 231 -13.80 -1.12 5.90
C SER A 231 -15.13 -1.60 6.52
N LEU A 232 -15.29 -2.92 6.69
CA LEU A 232 -16.44 -3.46 7.42
C LEU A 232 -16.24 -3.40 8.94
N GLY A 233 -15.00 -3.41 9.42
CA GLY A 233 -14.67 -3.37 10.86
C GLY A 233 -14.51 -1.96 11.43
N PHE A 234 -14.21 -0.97 10.57
CA PHE A 234 -13.93 0.40 10.99
C PHE A 234 -14.71 1.41 10.14
N PRO A 235 -15.05 2.60 10.68
CA PRO A 235 -15.71 3.66 9.94
C PRO A 235 -14.72 4.40 9.03
N THR A 236 -13.97 3.66 8.21
CA THR A 236 -12.86 4.18 7.42
C THR A 236 -12.99 3.80 5.95
N LEU A 237 -12.35 4.58 5.10
CA LEU A 237 -11.97 4.18 3.76
C LEU A 237 -10.50 3.75 3.79
N GLU A 238 -10.21 2.56 3.26
CA GLU A 238 -8.92 1.90 3.35
C GLU A 238 -8.24 1.86 1.99
N LEU A 239 -7.06 2.45 1.88
CA LEU A 239 -6.18 2.37 0.72
C LEU A 239 -5.41 1.05 0.71
N ARG A 240 -5.40 0.33 -0.41
CA ARG A 240 -4.67 -0.95 -0.57
C ARG A 240 -3.84 -1.09 -1.86
N ILE A 241 -3.92 -0.10 -2.74
CA ILE A 241 -3.25 -0.13 -4.06
C ILE A 241 -1.72 -0.03 -3.96
N THR A 242 -1.18 0.60 -2.93
CA THR A 242 0.24 0.93 -2.81
C THR A 242 1.09 -0.29 -2.48
N ASP A 243 2.28 -0.36 -3.05
CA ASP A 243 3.29 -1.33 -2.60
C ASP A 243 3.83 -0.89 -1.21
N ALA A 244 4.34 -1.86 -0.45
CA ALA A 244 5.14 -1.55 0.75
C ALA A 244 6.36 -0.68 0.38
N CYS A 245 6.72 0.25 1.25
CA CYS A 245 7.77 1.23 0.98
C CYS A 245 9.00 1.00 1.86
N PRO A 246 10.20 0.75 1.28
CA PRO A 246 11.40 0.51 2.08
C PRO A 246 11.72 1.70 2.98
N ARG A 247 11.68 2.93 2.45
CA ARG A 247 11.93 4.13 3.26
C ARG A 247 10.66 4.56 3.98
N LEU A 248 10.75 4.72 5.29
CA LEU A 248 9.63 5.21 6.11
C LEU A 248 9.09 6.58 5.63
N ALA A 249 9.97 7.47 5.18
CA ALA A 249 9.56 8.78 4.66
C ALA A 249 8.62 8.69 3.45
N ASP A 250 8.77 7.64 2.63
CA ASP A 250 7.92 7.39 1.46
C ASP A 250 6.54 6.91 1.94
N SER A 251 6.47 5.96 2.88
CA SER A 251 5.21 5.51 3.51
C SER A 251 4.42 6.69 4.10
N LEU A 252 5.09 7.53 4.89
CA LEU A 252 4.47 8.70 5.53
C LEU A 252 3.97 9.73 4.52
N THR A 253 4.69 9.90 3.40
CA THR A 253 4.28 10.80 2.33
C THR A 253 3.01 10.29 1.64
N LEU A 254 2.94 8.98 1.34
CA LEU A 254 1.76 8.36 0.74
C LEU A 254 0.55 8.41 1.67
N ALA A 255 0.73 8.08 2.96
CA ALA A 255 -0.33 8.18 3.96
C ALA A 255 -0.86 9.61 4.10
N ALA A 256 0.03 10.62 4.13
CA ALA A 256 -0.38 12.02 4.18
C ALA A 256 -1.15 12.45 2.92
N LEU A 257 -0.71 12.07 1.72
CA LEU A 257 -1.43 12.38 0.47
C LEU A 257 -2.83 11.77 0.47
N TYR A 258 -2.94 10.48 0.82
CA TYR A 258 -4.22 9.80 0.88
C TYR A 258 -5.17 10.45 1.91
N ARG A 259 -4.64 10.77 3.09
CA ARG A 259 -5.36 11.48 4.15
C ARG A 259 -5.90 12.83 3.68
N VAL A 260 -5.09 13.60 2.95
CA VAL A 260 -5.51 14.87 2.34
C VAL A 260 -6.59 14.65 1.28
N MET A 261 -6.48 13.63 0.42
CA MET A 261 -7.48 13.30 -0.60
C MET A 261 -8.83 12.95 0.02
N VAL A 262 -8.85 12.07 1.03
CA VAL A 262 -10.08 11.66 1.73
C VAL A 262 -10.70 12.86 2.45
N ARG A 263 -9.90 13.64 3.18
CA ARG A 263 -10.38 14.85 3.85
C ARG A 263 -11.00 15.84 2.86
N HIS A 264 -10.34 16.06 1.72
CA HIS A 264 -10.83 16.95 0.69
C HIS A 264 -12.19 16.49 0.17
N ALA A 265 -12.31 15.20 -0.15
CA ALA A 265 -13.56 14.59 -0.60
C ALA A 265 -14.68 14.74 0.45
N CYS A 266 -14.40 14.53 1.74
CA CYS A 266 -15.39 14.73 2.82
C CYS A 266 -15.87 16.19 2.97
N LEU A 267 -15.08 17.18 2.52
CA LEU A 267 -15.47 18.59 2.54
C LEU A 267 -16.30 19.01 1.32
N LEU A 268 -16.39 18.17 0.28
CA LEU A 268 -17.23 18.44 -0.88
C LEU A 268 -18.70 18.22 -0.53
N ARG A 269 -19.58 19.07 -1.08
CA ARG A 269 -21.04 18.93 -0.90
C ARG A 269 -21.59 17.64 -1.52
N ALA A 270 -20.94 17.15 -2.58
CA ALA A 270 -21.38 15.98 -3.33
C ALA A 270 -20.13 15.31 -3.95
N PRO A 271 -19.31 14.61 -3.14
CA PRO A 271 -18.10 13.94 -3.62
C PRO A 271 -18.45 12.85 -4.64
N GLY A 272 -17.59 12.66 -5.63
CA GLY A 272 -17.72 11.59 -6.61
C GLY A 272 -18.82 11.81 -7.65
N ARG A 273 -19.61 12.90 -7.55
CA ARG A 273 -20.73 13.19 -8.47
C ARG A 273 -20.33 13.33 -9.95
N HIS A 274 -19.05 13.59 -10.19
CA HIS A 274 -18.50 13.78 -11.52
C HIS A 274 -17.82 12.53 -12.08
N LEU A 275 -17.73 11.44 -11.31
CA LEU A 275 -17.15 10.20 -11.77
C LEU A 275 -18.02 9.64 -12.91
N SER A 276 -17.45 9.59 -14.10
CA SER A 276 -18.09 9.04 -15.29
C SER A 276 -17.52 7.66 -15.66
N PRO A 277 -18.21 6.89 -16.53
CA PRO A 277 -17.63 5.68 -17.11
C PRO A 277 -16.27 5.92 -17.79
N ASP A 278 -16.09 7.05 -18.47
CA ASP A 278 -14.84 7.43 -19.12
C ASP A 278 -13.71 7.60 -18.10
N ASP A 279 -13.98 8.29 -16.98
CA ASP A 279 -13.00 8.45 -15.89
C ASP A 279 -12.60 7.10 -15.30
N TYR A 280 -13.55 6.17 -15.23
CA TYR A 280 -13.31 4.83 -14.72
C TYR A 280 -12.49 3.96 -15.71
N TRP A 281 -12.65 4.15 -17.03
CA TRP A 281 -11.74 3.55 -18.03
C TRP A 281 -10.34 4.16 -17.94
N LEU A 282 -10.24 5.48 -17.80
CA LEU A 282 -8.96 6.18 -17.64
C LEU A 282 -8.26 5.78 -16.34
N LEU A 283 -8.98 5.55 -15.26
CA LEU A 283 -8.45 4.99 -14.02
C LEU A 283 -7.77 3.63 -14.25
N LYS A 284 -8.41 2.72 -14.99
CA LYS A 284 -7.84 1.41 -15.34
C LYS A 284 -6.55 1.55 -16.15
N GLU A 285 -6.56 2.42 -17.15
CA GLU A 285 -5.37 2.71 -17.96
C GLU A 285 -4.26 3.36 -17.13
N ASN A 286 -4.58 4.38 -16.32
CA ASN A 286 -3.62 5.03 -15.44
C ASN A 286 -3.01 4.05 -14.43
N ARG A 287 -3.80 3.10 -13.89
CA ARG A 287 -3.28 2.01 -13.03
C ARG A 287 -2.30 1.13 -13.81
N ALA A 288 -2.63 0.76 -15.05
CA ALA A 288 -1.73 0.00 -15.92
C ALA A 288 -0.42 0.78 -16.18
N GLN A 289 -0.53 2.08 -16.43
CA GLN A 289 0.61 2.97 -16.62
C GLN A 289 1.51 3.04 -15.38
N ALA A 290 0.89 3.21 -14.20
CA ALA A 290 1.57 3.30 -12.92
C ALA A 290 2.32 2.01 -12.58
N ARG A 291 1.70 0.82 -12.69
CA ARG A 291 2.39 -0.43 -12.32
C ARG A 291 3.54 -0.80 -13.27
N ARG A 292 3.42 -0.49 -14.57
CA ARG A 292 4.42 -0.87 -15.58
C ARG A 292 5.58 0.11 -15.67
N TRP A 293 5.31 1.40 -15.62
CA TRP A 293 6.31 2.45 -15.84
C TRP A 293 6.50 3.39 -14.65
N GLY A 294 5.68 3.29 -13.60
CA GLY A 294 5.77 4.10 -12.39
C GLY A 294 5.84 5.59 -12.73
N PRO A 295 6.86 6.32 -12.25
CA PRO A 295 7.05 7.74 -12.56
C PRO A 295 7.14 8.10 -14.04
N ARG A 296 7.57 7.16 -14.88
CA ARG A 296 7.74 7.34 -16.33
C ARG A 296 6.48 7.03 -17.13
N GLY A 297 5.39 6.67 -16.47
CA GLY A 297 4.09 6.45 -17.10
C GLY A 297 3.53 7.72 -17.72
N ARG A 298 2.57 7.54 -18.64
CA ARG A 298 1.80 8.63 -19.24
C ARG A 298 0.39 8.58 -18.69
N PHE A 299 -0.02 9.63 -17.98
CA PHE A 299 -1.29 9.64 -17.26
C PHE A 299 -2.28 10.57 -17.94
N VAL A 300 -3.58 10.33 -17.76
CA VAL A 300 -4.64 11.17 -18.29
C VAL A 300 -5.59 11.54 -17.15
N ALA A 301 -5.71 12.82 -16.84
CA ALA A 301 -6.50 13.29 -15.69
C ALA A 301 -8.01 13.36 -15.94
N ALA A 302 -8.43 13.46 -17.21
CA ALA A 302 -9.83 13.56 -17.61
C ALA A 302 -9.97 13.24 -19.11
N ALA A 303 -11.16 12.84 -19.54
CA ALA A 303 -11.48 12.61 -20.95
C ALA A 303 -11.18 13.86 -21.80
N GLY A 304 -10.54 13.66 -22.95
CA GLY A 304 -10.12 14.73 -23.86
C GLY A 304 -8.89 15.53 -23.42
N ALA A 305 -8.35 15.30 -22.22
CA ALA A 305 -7.10 15.91 -21.79
C ALA A 305 -5.88 15.26 -22.47
N ALA A 306 -4.85 16.05 -22.76
CA ALA A 306 -3.58 15.52 -23.22
C ALA A 306 -2.89 14.71 -22.09
N PRO A 307 -2.08 13.67 -22.42
CA PRO A 307 -1.34 12.95 -21.40
C PRO A 307 -0.35 13.85 -20.63
N LEU A 308 -0.22 13.59 -19.33
CA LEU A 308 0.66 14.29 -18.39
C LEU A 308 1.69 13.34 -17.77
N SER A 309 2.84 13.90 -17.40
CA SER A 309 3.84 13.24 -16.55
C SER A 309 3.38 13.22 -15.10
N LEU A 310 3.95 12.32 -14.29
CA LEU A 310 3.63 12.25 -12.85
C LEU A 310 3.93 13.57 -12.12
N ALA A 311 4.99 14.29 -12.52
CA ALA A 311 5.32 15.60 -11.95
C ALA A 311 4.22 16.64 -12.21
N ARG A 312 3.71 16.72 -13.45
CA ARG A 312 2.59 17.62 -13.77
C ARG A 312 1.30 17.20 -13.07
N TRP A 313 1.09 15.90 -12.90
CA TRP A 313 -0.04 15.39 -12.14
C TRP A 313 0.04 15.80 -10.66
N LEU A 314 1.22 15.72 -10.05
CA LEU A 314 1.46 16.23 -8.69
C LEU A 314 1.20 17.73 -8.56
N ASP A 315 1.59 18.53 -9.57
CA ASP A 315 1.28 19.96 -9.57
C ASP A 315 -0.23 20.22 -9.63
N GLN A 316 -0.96 19.43 -10.41
CA GLN A 316 -2.43 19.47 -10.44
C GLN A 316 -3.03 19.05 -9.09
N ALA A 317 -2.54 17.96 -8.50
CA ALA A 317 -2.96 17.52 -7.18
C ALA A 317 -2.73 18.61 -6.12
N GLN A 318 -1.58 19.29 -6.13
CA GLN A 318 -1.32 20.41 -5.21
C GLN A 318 -2.30 21.58 -5.42
N ARG A 319 -2.63 21.93 -6.67
CA ARG A 319 -3.62 23.00 -6.94
C ARG A 319 -4.99 22.65 -6.38
N THR A 320 -5.42 21.40 -6.51
CA THR A 320 -6.73 20.93 -6.03
C THR A 320 -6.77 20.76 -4.50
N LEU A 321 -5.72 20.15 -3.93
CA LEU A 321 -5.72 19.63 -2.57
C LEU A 321 -4.91 20.48 -1.58
N GLY A 322 -4.14 21.46 -2.06
CA GLY A 322 -3.18 22.23 -1.24
C GLY A 322 -3.83 23.06 -0.14
N ALA A 323 -5.06 23.52 -0.32
CA ALA A 323 -5.81 24.18 0.75
C ALA A 323 -6.14 23.18 1.89
N THR A 324 -6.63 21.99 1.56
CA THR A 324 -6.89 20.92 2.53
C THR A 324 -5.61 20.47 3.23
N ALA A 325 -4.50 20.36 2.49
CA ALA A 325 -3.20 20.02 3.08
C ALA A 325 -2.76 21.01 4.15
N ARG A 326 -2.88 22.32 3.90
CA ARG A 326 -2.56 23.37 4.90
C ARG A 326 -3.41 23.25 6.15
N VAL A 327 -4.72 23.02 5.99
CA VAL A 327 -5.64 22.85 7.13
C VAL A 327 -5.25 21.65 8.00
N LEU A 328 -4.78 20.55 7.38
CA LEU A 328 -4.31 19.37 8.12
C LEU A 328 -2.87 19.49 8.66
N GLY A 329 -2.19 20.62 8.48
CA GLY A 329 -0.77 20.78 8.83
C GLY A 329 0.18 19.97 7.94
N GLU A 330 -0.26 19.58 6.73
CA GLU A 330 0.47 18.76 5.75
C GLU A 330 0.96 19.58 4.55
N GLU A 331 1.17 20.88 4.72
CA GLU A 331 1.58 21.80 3.63
C GLU A 331 2.84 21.36 2.87
N GLY A 332 3.78 20.68 3.54
CA GLY A 332 4.99 20.14 2.92
C GLY A 332 4.80 18.82 2.15
N VAL A 333 3.60 18.22 2.11
CA VAL A 333 3.39 16.88 1.54
C VAL A 333 3.72 16.79 0.06
N PHE A 334 3.34 17.80 -0.74
CA PHE A 334 3.63 17.83 -2.17
C PHE A 334 5.13 18.00 -2.44
N ASP A 335 5.84 18.73 -1.60
CA ASP A 335 7.29 18.87 -1.70
C ASP A 335 8.02 17.59 -1.30
N ARG A 336 7.51 16.85 -0.29
CA ARG A 336 7.99 15.50 0.01
C ARG A 336 7.78 14.56 -1.18
N ALA A 337 6.60 14.57 -1.80
CA ALA A 337 6.32 13.76 -2.99
C ALA A 337 7.25 14.11 -4.17
N ARG A 338 7.54 15.40 -4.40
CA ARG A 338 8.54 15.82 -5.41
C ARG A 338 9.97 15.41 -5.04
N ARG A 339 10.33 15.38 -3.75
CA ARG A 339 11.63 14.86 -3.30
C ARG A 339 11.75 13.36 -3.54
N LEU A 340 10.71 12.58 -3.21
CA LEU A 340 10.62 11.15 -3.53
C LEU A 340 10.83 10.95 -5.03
N LEU A 341 10.07 11.67 -5.86
CA LEU A 341 10.18 11.57 -7.31
C LEU A 341 11.59 11.91 -7.84
N ARG A 342 12.23 12.95 -7.31
CA ARG A 342 13.61 13.32 -7.70
C ARG A 342 14.67 12.34 -7.22
N GLY A 343 14.47 11.71 -6.06
CA GLY A 343 15.34 10.66 -5.53
C GLY A 343 15.24 9.34 -6.31
N GLY A 344 14.16 9.19 -7.09
CA GLY A 344 13.78 7.95 -7.77
C GLY A 344 13.02 7.02 -6.83
N THR A 345 12.04 6.29 -7.34
CA THR A 345 11.23 5.35 -6.55
C THR A 345 12.07 4.16 -6.08
N SER A 346 11.55 3.38 -5.12
CA SER A 346 12.22 2.15 -4.68
C SER A 346 12.54 1.22 -5.85
N ALA A 347 11.58 1.01 -6.77
CA ALA A 347 11.81 0.18 -7.94
C ALA A 347 12.97 0.68 -8.81
N GLU A 348 13.09 2.00 -9.04
CA GLU A 348 14.20 2.58 -9.80
C GLU A 348 15.55 2.44 -9.08
N ARG A 349 15.56 2.58 -7.74
CA ARG A 349 16.78 2.39 -6.93
C ARG A 349 17.23 0.92 -6.91
N GLN A 350 16.30 -0.03 -6.80
CA GLN A 350 16.59 -1.46 -6.89
C GLN A 350 17.18 -1.84 -8.24
N LEU A 351 16.56 -1.41 -9.35
CA LEU A 351 17.08 -1.69 -10.69
C LEU A 351 18.44 -1.02 -10.93
N ARG A 352 18.63 0.21 -10.43
CA ARG A 352 19.94 0.89 -10.50
C ARG A 352 21.00 0.13 -9.71
N CYS A 353 20.68 -0.33 -8.50
CA CYS A 353 21.58 -1.15 -7.69
C CYS A 353 21.96 -2.44 -8.42
N PHE A 354 20.98 -3.17 -8.95
CA PHE A 354 21.19 -4.40 -9.72
C PHE A 354 22.08 -4.19 -10.94
N ASN A 355 21.86 -3.10 -11.70
CA ASN A 355 22.59 -2.79 -12.93
C ASN A 355 23.98 -2.15 -12.69
N ALA A 356 24.21 -1.52 -11.54
CA ALA A 356 25.51 -0.95 -11.18
C ALA A 356 26.54 -2.01 -10.77
N GLN A 357 26.09 -3.24 -10.45
CA GLN A 357 27.00 -4.33 -10.14
C GLN A 357 27.82 -4.74 -11.36
N ALA A 358 29.09 -5.06 -11.14
CA ALA A 358 29.98 -5.52 -12.22
C ALA A 358 29.39 -6.74 -12.93
N ALA A 359 29.45 -6.75 -14.26
CA ALA A 359 28.94 -7.86 -15.09
C ALA A 359 29.62 -9.21 -14.81
N SER A 360 30.79 -9.20 -14.16
CA SER A 360 31.49 -10.39 -13.70
C SER A 360 30.90 -11.02 -12.43
N ARG A 361 30.05 -10.32 -11.68
CA ARG A 361 29.34 -10.89 -10.52
C ARG A 361 28.22 -11.82 -10.99
N SER A 362 28.03 -12.93 -10.27
CA SER A 362 26.87 -13.80 -10.50
C SER A 362 25.56 -13.04 -10.25
N GLU A 363 24.49 -13.43 -10.95
CA GLU A 363 23.16 -12.85 -10.78
C GLU A 363 22.70 -12.89 -9.33
N GLN A 364 22.93 -14.01 -8.63
CA GLN A 364 22.67 -14.16 -7.20
C GLN A 364 23.37 -13.05 -6.38
N ALA A 365 24.65 -12.78 -6.61
CA ALA A 365 25.38 -11.75 -5.88
C ALA A 365 24.86 -10.34 -6.19
N ARG A 366 24.33 -10.11 -7.39
CA ARG A 366 23.70 -8.84 -7.77
C ARG A 366 22.35 -8.65 -7.04
N LEU A 367 21.56 -9.72 -6.95
CA LEU A 367 20.30 -9.73 -6.20
C LEU A 367 20.52 -9.55 -4.70
N MET A 368 21.54 -10.19 -4.12
CA MET A 368 21.90 -9.99 -2.72
C MET A 368 22.20 -8.51 -2.42
N ALA A 369 22.91 -7.81 -3.31
CA ALA A 369 23.15 -6.36 -3.16
C ALA A 369 21.85 -5.52 -3.20
N VAL A 370 20.84 -5.95 -3.95
CA VAL A 370 19.51 -5.32 -3.93
C VAL A 370 18.82 -5.59 -2.59
N VAL A 371 18.91 -6.81 -2.06
CA VAL A 371 18.35 -7.14 -0.75
C VAL A 371 19.07 -6.35 0.36
N ASP A 372 20.39 -6.20 0.30
CA ASP A 372 21.16 -5.39 1.25
C ASP A 372 20.70 -3.92 1.24
N LEU A 373 20.48 -3.33 0.05
CA LEU A 373 19.88 -1.99 -0.07
C LEU A 373 18.50 -1.92 0.60
N LEU A 374 17.64 -2.91 0.38
CA LEU A 374 16.30 -2.93 0.95
C LEU A 374 16.32 -3.11 2.47
N LEU A 375 17.23 -3.93 3.00
CA LEU A 375 17.45 -4.11 4.44
C LEU A 375 17.86 -2.78 5.08
N GLU A 376 18.81 -2.06 4.47
CA GLU A 376 19.26 -0.75 4.93
C GLU A 376 18.10 0.28 4.92
N GLU A 377 17.39 0.41 3.79
CA GLU A 377 16.29 1.36 3.67
C GLU A 377 15.13 1.04 4.64
N SER A 378 14.86 -0.25 4.88
CA SER A 378 13.79 -0.70 5.78
C SER A 378 14.10 -0.45 7.26
N ALA A 379 15.37 -0.55 7.65
CA ALA A 379 15.84 -0.33 9.02
C ALA A 379 15.97 1.16 9.36
N ALA A 380 16.19 2.03 8.36
CA ALA A 380 16.35 3.46 8.57
C ALA A 380 15.06 4.09 9.16
N GLY A 381 15.20 4.74 10.32
CA GLY A 381 14.13 5.57 10.88
C GLY A 381 13.88 6.81 10.03
N ALA A 382 12.84 7.58 10.36
CA ALA A 382 12.62 8.90 9.77
C ALA A 382 13.71 9.89 10.27
N GLY A 383 14.93 9.77 9.74
CA GLY A 383 16.07 10.61 10.12
C GLY A 383 17.43 9.94 9.88
N GLU A 384 17.84 9.91 8.61
CA GLU A 384 19.15 10.39 8.10
C GLU A 384 19.01 10.67 6.59
#